data_AF-A0A960HLX8-F1
#
_entry.id   AF-A0A960HLX8-F1
#
_cell.length_a   1.000
_cell.length_b   1.000
_cell.length_c   1.000
_cell.angle_alpha   90.00
_cell.angle_beta   90.00
_cell.angle_gamma   90.00
#
_symmetry.space_group_name_H-M   'P 1'
#
loop_
_entity.id
_entity.type
_entity.pdbx_description
1 polymer ?
#
loop_
_entity_poly.entity_id
_entity_poly.type
_entity_poly.pdbx_seq_one_letter_code
_entity_poly.pdbx_strand_id
1 'polypeptide(L)'
;MSKEPFVSAPRRRPGVLALAAIVLLVASGCTARQQDKDNYADTEKDYLEGCIDQVDADNAAIEVGADGTQGATQIADPETYCQCTFDALQENIPFDRFKEVNSDLRENGGPLPDDFVEATAPCDDSAPS
;
A
#
# COMPACT_ATOMS: atom_id res chain seq x y z
N MET A 1 23.76 -23.32 47.04
CA MET A 1 22.96 -24.23 46.18
C MET A 1 21.52 -23.76 46.19
N SER A 2 21.11 -23.03 45.15
CA SER A 2 19.72 -22.97 44.68
C SER A 2 19.77 -22.73 43.18
N LYS A 3 19.01 -23.53 42.47
CA LYS A 3 19.09 -23.88 41.05
C LYS A 3 18.06 -23.04 40.29
N GLU A 4 18.45 -22.52 39.13
CA GLU A 4 17.62 -21.69 38.24
C GLU A 4 16.37 -22.44 37.74
N PRO A 5 15.42 -21.71 37.15
CA PRO A 5 15.22 -21.95 35.73
C PRO A 5 15.25 -20.65 34.91
N PHE A 6 16.23 -20.59 34.02
CA PHE A 6 16.27 -19.68 32.88
C PHE A 6 15.08 -20.00 31.96
N VAL A 7 14.02 -19.18 32.03
CA VAL A 7 12.90 -19.26 31.09
C VAL A 7 13.34 -18.64 29.76
N SER A 8 13.71 -19.51 28.82
CA SER A 8 14.00 -19.15 27.44
C SER A 8 12.69 -18.82 26.72
N ALA A 9 12.39 -17.53 26.58
CA ALA A 9 11.23 -17.08 25.79
C ALA A 9 11.48 -17.29 24.28
N PRO A 10 10.48 -17.71 23.50
CA PRO A 10 10.61 -17.86 22.06
C PRO A 10 10.76 -16.48 21.40
N ARG A 11 11.86 -16.30 20.65
CA ARG A 11 12.13 -15.14 19.79
C ARG A 11 11.09 -15.09 18.68
N ARG A 12 9.95 -14.44 18.93
CA ARG A 12 8.95 -14.14 17.91
C ARG A 12 9.52 -13.01 17.05
N ARG A 13 9.90 -13.34 15.82
CA ARG A 13 10.15 -12.34 14.78
C ARG A 13 8.81 -11.64 14.53
N PRO A 14 8.68 -10.31 14.72
CA PRO A 14 7.53 -9.62 14.16
C PRO A 14 7.67 -9.70 12.65
N GLY A 15 6.73 -10.39 12.02
CA GLY A 15 6.63 -10.45 10.57
C GLY A 15 6.41 -9.03 10.05
N VAL A 16 7.13 -8.70 9.00
CA VAL A 16 6.85 -7.55 8.14
C VAL A 16 5.44 -7.77 7.58
N LEU A 17 4.46 -7.09 8.15
CA LEU A 17 3.14 -6.97 7.54
C LEU A 17 3.26 -5.82 6.54
N ALA A 18 3.65 -6.18 5.32
CA ALA A 18 3.52 -5.33 4.15
C ALA A 18 2.02 -5.06 3.94
N LEU A 19 1.55 -3.89 4.35
CA LEU A 19 0.22 -3.40 3.99
C LEU A 19 0.31 -2.78 2.60
N ALA A 20 0.38 -3.65 1.59
CA ALA A 20 0.03 -3.30 0.22
C ALA A 20 -1.50 -3.22 0.12
N ALA A 21 -2.06 -2.06 0.43
CA ALA A 21 -3.45 -1.75 0.16
C ALA A 21 -3.51 -0.47 -0.69
N ILE A 22 -3.05 -0.57 -1.94
CA ILE A 22 -3.39 0.39 -2.99
C ILE A 22 -4.88 0.16 -3.31
N VAL A 23 -5.75 0.86 -2.60
CA VAL A 23 -7.20 0.71 -2.72
C VAL A 23 -7.73 1.51 -3.90
N LEU A 24 -8.21 0.75 -4.88
CA LEU A 24 -9.47 0.92 -5.61
C LEU A 24 -9.89 2.37 -5.90
N LEU A 25 -9.57 2.82 -7.11
CA LEU A 25 -10.26 3.91 -7.80
C LEU A 25 -11.78 3.71 -7.71
N VAL A 26 -12.42 4.51 -6.84
CA VAL A 26 -13.82 4.38 -6.46
C VAL A 26 -14.71 4.53 -7.69
N ALA A 27 -15.42 3.44 -8.00
CA ALA A 27 -16.50 3.40 -8.96
C ALA A 27 -17.67 4.29 -8.50
N SER A 28 -17.75 5.51 -9.02
CA SER A 28 -18.98 6.32 -8.98
C SER A 28 -19.66 6.32 -10.34
N GLY A 29 -20.34 5.22 -10.65
CA GLY A 29 -21.34 5.21 -11.73
C GLY A 29 -21.47 3.88 -12.45
N CYS A 30 -22.67 3.30 -12.39
CA CYS A 30 -23.12 2.18 -13.19
C CYS A 30 -23.16 2.51 -14.70
N THR A 31 -22.02 2.81 -15.32
CA THR A 31 -21.75 2.87 -16.78
C THR A 31 -20.23 2.93 -17.10
N ALA A 32 -19.34 2.66 -16.14
CA ALA A 32 -17.90 2.90 -16.21
C ALA A 32 -17.06 1.94 -17.11
N ARG A 33 -17.59 1.50 -18.26
CA ARG A 33 -16.80 0.81 -19.30
C ARG A 33 -16.09 1.80 -20.25
N GLN A 34 -16.10 3.09 -19.93
CA GLN A 34 -15.70 4.18 -20.83
C GLN A 34 -14.75 5.21 -20.19
N GLN A 35 -14.24 4.97 -18.97
CA GLN A 35 -13.23 5.84 -18.36
C GLN A 35 -11.94 5.09 -18.01
N ASP A 36 -11.62 4.06 -18.79
CA ASP A 36 -10.26 3.57 -18.81
C ASP A 36 -9.43 4.67 -19.47
N LYS A 37 -8.78 5.53 -18.68
CA LYS A 37 -7.83 6.52 -19.20
C LYS A 37 -6.81 5.80 -20.10
N ASP A 38 -6.22 6.54 -21.04
CA ASP A 38 -5.36 5.95 -22.08
C ASP A 38 -3.86 6.15 -21.81
N ASN A 39 -3.49 6.85 -20.73
CA ASN A 39 -2.12 7.03 -20.30
C ASN A 39 -2.03 7.41 -18.81
N TYR A 40 -0.81 7.39 -18.27
CA TYR A 40 -0.54 7.77 -16.88
C TYR A 40 -0.93 9.23 -16.57
N ALA A 41 -0.61 10.19 -17.44
CA ALA A 41 -0.90 11.60 -17.20
C ALA A 41 -2.40 11.88 -16.96
N ASP A 42 -3.27 11.13 -17.64
CA ASP A 42 -4.71 11.22 -17.47
C ASP A 42 -5.21 10.50 -16.20
N THR A 43 -4.41 9.62 -15.60
CA THR A 43 -4.72 8.90 -14.34
C THR A 43 -4.13 9.53 -13.10
N GLU A 44 -3.10 10.37 -13.22
CA GLU A 44 -2.31 10.88 -12.10
C GLU A 44 -3.18 11.50 -11.01
N LYS A 45 -4.04 12.47 -11.37
CA LYS A 45 -4.93 13.11 -10.40
C LYS A 45 -5.81 12.11 -9.65
N ASP A 46 -6.44 11.19 -10.38
CA ASP A 46 -7.40 10.24 -9.80
C ASP A 46 -6.68 9.22 -8.91
N TYR A 47 -5.45 8.83 -9.30
CA TYR A 47 -4.59 7.97 -8.50
C TYR A 47 -4.15 8.67 -7.21
N LEU A 48 -3.63 9.89 -7.29
CA LEU A 48 -3.15 10.63 -6.12
C LEU A 48 -4.27 10.88 -5.12
N GLU A 49 -5.44 11.30 -5.60
CA GLU A 49 -6.62 11.52 -4.75
C GLU A 49 -7.03 10.22 -4.03
N GLY A 50 -7.17 9.11 -4.76
CA GLY A 50 -7.52 7.82 -4.15
C GLY A 50 -6.45 7.26 -3.21
N CYS A 51 -5.18 7.45 -3.55
CA CYS A 51 -4.06 7.00 -2.72
C CYS A 51 -4.00 7.78 -1.41
N ILE A 52 -4.09 9.12 -1.44
CA ILE A 52 -4.06 9.96 -0.24
C ILE A 52 -5.24 9.64 0.67
N ASP A 53 -6.45 9.59 0.11
CA ASP A 53 -7.67 9.25 0.88
C ASP A 53 -7.54 7.89 1.58
N GLN A 54 -6.96 6.90 0.89
CA GLN A 54 -6.73 5.58 1.46
C GLN A 54 -5.65 5.60 2.55
N VAL A 55 -4.52 6.25 2.31
CA VAL A 55 -3.42 6.36 3.29
C VAL A 55 -3.91 7.06 4.55
N ASP A 56 -4.72 8.11 4.42
CA ASP A 56 -5.33 8.80 5.56
C ASP A 56 -6.30 7.88 6.33
N ALA A 57 -7.12 7.11 5.60
CA ALA A 57 -8.02 6.14 6.22
C ALA A 57 -7.25 5.02 6.96
N ASP A 58 -6.18 4.50 6.37
CA ASP A 58 -5.33 3.48 6.97
C ASP A 58 -4.58 4.01 8.19
N ASN A 59 -3.99 5.21 8.08
CA ASN A 59 -3.34 5.92 9.18
C ASN A 59 -4.31 6.14 10.36
N ALA A 60 -5.56 6.51 10.08
CA ALA A 60 -6.60 6.69 11.10
C ALA A 60 -7.05 5.35 11.72
N ALA A 61 -6.93 4.25 11.00
CA ALA A 61 -7.26 2.91 11.45
C ALA A 61 -6.12 2.21 12.23
N ILE A 62 -4.92 2.82 12.31
CA ILE A 62 -3.81 2.26 13.08
C ILE A 62 -4.17 2.20 14.56
N GLU A 63 -4.44 0.99 15.04
CA GLU A 63 -4.63 0.75 16.47
C GLU A 63 -3.28 0.81 17.21
N VAL A 64 -3.23 1.61 18.27
CA VAL A 64 -2.12 1.64 19.22
C VAL A 64 -2.46 0.72 20.39
N GLY A 65 -1.66 -0.32 20.58
CA GLY A 65 -1.80 -1.22 21.72
C GLY A 65 -1.68 -0.50 23.05
N ALA A 66 -2.22 -1.08 24.12
CA ALA A 66 -2.13 -0.51 25.47
C ALA A 66 -0.69 -0.35 25.99
N ASP A 67 0.27 -1.02 25.36
CA ASP A 67 1.71 -0.93 25.59
C ASP A 67 2.43 0.10 24.69
N GLY A 68 1.68 0.84 23.87
CA GLY A 68 2.20 1.82 22.92
C GLY A 68 2.71 1.21 21.61
N THR A 69 2.55 -0.09 21.38
CA THR A 69 3.00 -0.74 20.14
C THR A 69 1.99 -0.50 19.02
N GLN A 70 2.47 -0.05 17.86
CA GLN A 70 1.67 0.07 16.64
C GLN A 70 1.78 -1.22 15.82
N GLY A 71 0.64 -1.71 15.31
CA GLY A 71 0.61 -2.87 14.41
C GLY A 71 1.03 -2.56 12.97
N ALA A 72 1.11 -1.27 12.62
CA ALA A 72 1.47 -0.77 11.30
C ALA A 72 2.24 0.55 11.44
N THR A 73 3.13 0.84 10.48
CA THR A 73 3.82 2.12 10.37
C THR A 73 2.85 3.16 9.81
N GLN A 74 2.83 4.35 10.41
CA GLN A 74 2.10 5.49 9.87
C GLN A 74 2.89 6.15 8.73
N ILE A 75 2.23 6.42 7.60
CA ILE A 75 2.80 7.26 6.54
C ILE A 75 2.66 8.72 6.97
N ALA A 76 3.79 9.40 7.21
CA ALA A 76 3.78 10.77 7.74
C ALA A 76 3.40 11.83 6.70
N ASP A 77 3.69 11.58 5.42
CA ASP A 77 3.41 12.46 4.30
C ASP A 77 2.74 11.68 3.16
N PRO A 78 1.40 11.59 3.18
CA PRO A 78 0.64 10.87 2.15
C PRO A 78 0.86 11.42 0.74
N GLU A 79 1.01 12.73 0.58
CA GLU A 79 1.23 13.35 -0.74
C GLU A 79 2.57 12.91 -1.33
N THR A 80 3.65 13.01 -0.55
CA THR A 80 4.99 12.60 -0.99
C THR A 80 5.04 11.10 -1.28
N TYR A 81 4.45 10.27 -0.41
CA TYR A 81 4.38 8.82 -0.61
C TYR A 81 3.63 8.46 -1.90
N CYS A 82 2.42 9.00 -2.07
CA CYS A 82 1.57 8.69 -3.22
C CYS A 82 2.14 9.21 -4.55
N GLN A 83 2.83 10.35 -4.55
CA GLN A 83 3.55 10.81 -5.74
C GLN A 83 4.71 9.86 -6.07
N CYS A 84 5.49 9.43 -5.08
CA CYS A 84 6.57 8.49 -5.30
C CYS A 84 6.06 7.18 -5.91
N THR A 85 4.99 6.60 -5.35
CA THR A 85 4.45 5.34 -5.86
C THR A 85 3.91 5.50 -7.28
N PHE A 86 3.26 6.62 -7.59
CA PHE A 86 2.80 6.92 -8.94
C PHE A 86 3.96 7.03 -9.94
N ASP A 87 4.99 7.80 -9.61
CA ASP A 87 6.16 8.00 -10.45
C ASP A 87 6.89 6.66 -10.70
N ALA A 88 7.04 5.84 -9.67
CA ALA A 88 7.68 4.54 -9.75
C ALA A 88 6.87 3.54 -10.61
N LEU A 89 5.54 3.58 -10.53
CA LEU A 89 4.67 2.80 -11.42
C LEU A 89 4.80 3.29 -12.86
N GLN A 90 4.79 4.60 -13.10
CA GLN A 90 4.94 5.16 -14.44
C GLN A 90 6.28 4.79 -15.08
N GLU A 91 7.35 4.75 -14.29
CA GLU A 91 8.70 4.41 -14.77
C GLU A 91 8.87 2.91 -15.07
N ASN A 92 8.30 2.04 -14.22
CA ASN A 92 8.62 0.61 -14.25
C ASN A 92 7.50 -0.27 -14.82
N ILE A 93 6.25 0.19 -14.82
CA ILE A 93 5.09 -0.59 -15.23
C ILE A 93 4.51 -0.02 -16.54
N PRO A 94 4.38 -0.84 -17.60
CA PRO A 94 3.67 -0.41 -18.80
C PRO A 94 2.22 -0.06 -18.47
N PHE A 95 1.70 1.00 -19.07
CA PHE A 95 0.35 1.48 -18.77
C PHE A 95 -0.76 0.43 -19.03
N ASP A 96 -0.62 -0.39 -20.08
CA ASP A 96 -1.55 -1.50 -20.34
C ASP A 96 -1.58 -2.52 -19.18
N ARG A 97 -0.43 -2.78 -18.58
CA ARG A 97 -0.30 -3.67 -17.41
C ARG A 97 -0.93 -3.03 -16.18
N PHE A 98 -0.70 -1.74 -15.97
CA PHE A 98 -1.38 -0.95 -14.93
C PHE A 98 -2.91 -1.04 -15.06
N LYS A 99 -3.45 -0.84 -16.26
CA LYS A 99 -4.89 -0.97 -16.53
C LYS A 99 -5.43 -2.36 -16.22
N GLU A 100 -4.73 -3.40 -16.68
CA GLU A 100 -5.11 -4.78 -16.44
C GLU A 100 -5.23 -5.08 -14.94
N VAL A 101 -4.18 -4.78 -14.17
CA VAL A 101 -4.14 -5.05 -12.73
C VAL A 101 -5.15 -4.21 -11.98
N ASN A 102 -5.31 -2.93 -12.33
CA ASN A 102 -6.32 -2.08 -11.70
C ASN A 102 -7.74 -2.59 -11.96
N SER A 103 -8.02 -3.09 -13.17
CA SER A 103 -9.32 -3.71 -13.47
C SER A 103 -9.51 -5.02 -12.72
N ASP A 104 -8.49 -5.86 -12.65
CA ASP A 104 -8.54 -7.15 -11.94
C ASP A 104 -8.78 -6.96 -10.44
N LEU A 105 -8.03 -6.06 -9.79
CA LEU A 105 -8.23 -5.73 -8.38
C LEU A 105 -9.61 -5.13 -8.11
N ARG A 106 -10.17 -4.36 -9.06
CA ARG A 106 -11.53 -3.80 -8.95
C ARG A 106 -12.62 -4.86 -9.04
N GLU A 107 -12.46 -5.85 -9.91
CA GLU A 107 -13.48 -6.86 -10.17
C GLU A 107 -13.36 -8.08 -9.25
N ASN A 108 -12.15 -8.53 -9.01
CA ASN A 108 -11.84 -9.78 -8.30
C ASN A 108 -11.25 -9.55 -6.91
N GLY A 109 -10.71 -8.35 -6.65
CA GLY A 109 -9.92 -8.09 -5.44
C GLY A 109 -8.65 -8.94 -5.39
N GLY A 110 -7.99 -8.94 -4.23
CA GLY A 110 -6.81 -9.77 -3.99
C GLY A 110 -5.53 -8.97 -3.77
N PRO A 111 -4.40 -9.67 -3.63
CA PRO A 111 -3.11 -9.03 -3.40
C PRO A 111 -2.62 -8.32 -4.66
N LEU A 112 -1.85 -7.26 -4.45
CA LEU A 112 -1.13 -6.58 -5.52
C LEU A 112 -0.10 -7.54 -6.15
N PRO A 113 0.02 -7.61 -7.49
CA PRO A 113 1.02 -8.41 -8.17
C PRO A 113 2.47 -8.01 -7.81
N ASP A 114 3.37 -9.00 -7.82
CA ASP A 114 4.77 -8.83 -7.40
C ASP A 114 5.51 -7.71 -8.17
N ASP A 115 5.22 -7.53 -9.46
CA ASP A 115 5.82 -6.48 -10.30
C ASP A 115 5.50 -5.07 -9.79
N PHE A 116 4.29 -4.86 -9.27
CA PHE A 116 3.87 -3.57 -8.71
C PHE A 116 4.46 -3.37 -7.33
N VAL A 117 4.50 -4.42 -6.50
CA VAL A 117 5.14 -4.38 -5.18
C VAL A 117 6.62 -4.01 -5.32
N GLU A 118 7.32 -4.63 -6.27
CA GLU A 118 8.74 -4.36 -6.54
C GLU A 118 8.94 -2.94 -7.08
N ALA A 119 8.08 -2.48 -7.99
CA ALA A 119 8.15 -1.13 -8.53
C ALA A 119 8.01 -0.06 -7.45
N THR A 120 7.09 -0.23 -6.48
CA THR A 120 6.84 0.77 -5.43
C THR A 120 7.66 0.59 -4.16
N ALA A 121 8.41 -0.51 -4.03
CA ALA A 121 9.24 -0.79 -2.86
C ALA A 121 10.20 0.37 -2.46
N PRO A 122 10.80 1.13 -3.39
CA PRO A 122 11.65 2.27 -3.02
C PRO A 122 10.93 3.44 -2.36
N CYS A 123 9.59 3.49 -2.48
CA CYS A 123 8.75 4.55 -1.91
C CYS A 123 8.24 4.23 -0.51
N ASP A 124 8.50 3.03 0.00
CA ASP A 124 8.10 2.65 1.36
C ASP A 124 9.02 3.32 2.38
N ASP A 125 8.59 4.49 2.88
CA ASP A 125 9.24 5.22 3.98
C ASP A 125 9.24 4.42 5.31
N SER A 126 8.57 3.27 5.37
CA SER A 126 8.69 2.31 6.49
C SER A 126 10.01 1.54 6.48
N ALA A 127 10.76 1.57 5.38
CA ALA A 127 12.08 0.97 5.31
C ALA A 127 13.08 1.79 6.14
N PRO A 128 13.75 1.21 7.15
CA PRO A 128 14.76 1.95 7.90
C PRO A 128 15.91 2.32 6.96
N SER A 129 16.21 3.62 6.88
CA SER A 129 17.47 4.13 6.31
C SER A 129 18.69 3.59 7.06
#